data_AF-A0A925YGJ2-F1
#
_entry.id   AF-A0A925YGJ2-F1
#
_cell.length_a   1.000
_cell.length_b   1.000
_cell.length_c   1.000
_cell.angle_alpha   90.00
_cell.angle_beta   90.00
_cell.angle_gamma   90.00
#
_symmetry.space_group_name_H-M   'P 1'
#
loop_
_entity.id
_entity.type
_entity.pdbx_description
1 polymer ?
#
loop_
_entity_poly.entity_id
_entity_poly.type
_entity_poly.pdbx_seq_one_letter_code
_entity_poly.pdbx_strand_id
1 'polypeptide(L)'
;MSAGREPWASAWAAFRTSDAGINSQPNVSAAVTDVYALQNQGHTAYVLAMKWVASGDMAYATAAKRMLDGWVNTVTSMPGATTLRTGIGANQFANAAEIIAHGFNGAAGWPPAQVQKAKTWFKNVVWPLIGQANAQRSSNWGTSAMAGCMATAIFADDLTKFNYTVNAFKNGFTDAQDGCSGVTQYICEESGQATEAGRDQGHAQGGTAHLVEVAMMAWNQGTNLVTVANNRVVAGMEYLAKYNLNNDVPYNANFADPCNVHPVWTTISPAGRGSFSQVYEMGNKLFNLAAVPHPFTTQVVNSPGYQPEKTNGDHPGLGTLAR
;
A
#
# COMPACT_ATOMS: atom_id res chain seq x y z
N MET A 1 -10.85 19.99 -7.75
CA MET A 1 -11.94 19.35 -8.51
C MET A 1 -13.06 20.33 -8.90
N SER A 2 -13.27 21.42 -8.16
CA SER A 2 -14.24 22.49 -8.47
C SER A 2 -14.08 23.18 -9.83
N ALA A 3 -12.96 22.97 -10.54
CA ALA A 3 -12.69 23.54 -11.85
C ALA A 3 -13.11 22.65 -13.05
N GLY A 4 -13.74 21.49 -12.82
CA GLY A 4 -14.26 20.63 -13.90
C GLY A 4 -13.21 20.06 -14.87
N ARG A 5 -11.93 20.05 -14.46
CA ARG A 5 -10.83 19.59 -15.32
C ARG A 5 -10.82 18.07 -15.39
N GLU A 6 -10.63 17.53 -16.59
CA GLU A 6 -10.37 16.12 -16.81
C GLU A 6 -8.88 15.80 -16.63
N PRO A 7 -8.51 14.60 -16.15
CA PRO A 7 -9.39 13.46 -15.83
C PRO A 7 -10.01 13.50 -14.41
N TRP A 8 -9.70 14.51 -13.59
CA TRP A 8 -10.11 14.55 -12.18
C TRP A 8 -11.63 14.63 -11.97
N ALA A 9 -12.34 15.35 -12.85
CA ALA A 9 -13.79 15.49 -12.77
C ALA A 9 -14.51 14.15 -12.97
N SER A 10 -14.16 13.42 -14.03
CA SER A 10 -14.70 12.08 -14.29
C SER A 10 -14.31 11.09 -13.19
N ALA A 11 -13.07 11.16 -12.69
CA ALA A 11 -12.63 10.32 -11.58
C ALA A 11 -13.45 10.55 -10.30
N TRP A 12 -13.67 11.81 -9.93
CA TRP A 12 -14.50 12.15 -8.78
C TRP A 12 -15.96 11.72 -8.96
N ALA A 13 -16.52 11.96 -10.14
CA ALA A 13 -17.90 11.60 -10.44
C ALA A 13 -18.13 10.09 -10.29
N ALA A 14 -17.20 9.26 -10.77
CA ALA A 14 -17.26 7.81 -10.61
C ALA A 14 -17.09 7.39 -9.14
N PHE A 15 -16.11 7.97 -8.45
CA PHE A 15 -15.73 7.57 -7.09
C PHE A 15 -16.75 7.97 -6.01
N ARG A 16 -17.37 9.16 -6.13
CA ARG A 16 -18.23 9.71 -5.06
C ARG A 16 -19.40 8.79 -4.72
N THR A 17 -19.93 8.06 -5.71
CA THR A 17 -21.09 7.16 -5.59
C THR A 17 -20.74 5.68 -5.39
N SER A 18 -19.48 5.27 -5.55
CA SER A 18 -19.04 3.89 -5.32
C SER A 18 -18.49 3.70 -3.90
N ASP A 19 -18.35 2.44 -3.47
CA ASP A 19 -17.60 2.08 -2.25
C ASP A 19 -18.22 2.66 -0.94
N ALA A 20 -17.40 2.85 0.10
CA ALA A 20 -17.84 3.37 1.40
C ALA A 20 -18.48 4.76 1.33
N GLY A 21 -19.51 4.98 2.15
CA GLY A 21 -20.28 6.23 2.21
C GLY A 21 -20.44 6.77 3.63
N ILE A 22 -21.06 7.94 3.76
CA ILE A 22 -21.21 8.66 5.05
C ILE A 22 -21.93 7.85 6.14
N ASN A 23 -22.64 6.79 5.76
CA ASN A 23 -23.38 5.90 6.67
C ASN A 23 -22.58 4.67 7.12
N SER A 24 -21.36 4.45 6.62
CA SER A 24 -20.52 3.31 6.99
C SER A 24 -20.30 3.25 8.52
N GLN A 25 -20.38 2.05 9.09
CA GLN A 25 -20.22 1.82 10.52
C GLN A 25 -19.02 0.92 10.80
N PRO A 26 -18.29 1.16 11.91
CA PRO A 26 -17.20 0.28 12.31
C PRO A 26 -17.76 -1.09 12.71
N ASN A 27 -17.14 -2.15 12.18
CA ASN A 27 -17.35 -3.51 12.66
C ASN A 27 -16.18 -3.87 13.58
N VAL A 28 -16.45 -3.99 14.89
CA VAL A 28 -15.42 -4.08 15.94
C VAL A 28 -15.82 -5.02 17.07
N SER A 29 -14.80 -5.64 17.68
CA SER A 29 -14.85 -6.39 18.92
C SER A 29 -13.50 -6.24 19.64
N ALA A 30 -13.44 -6.51 20.95
CA ALA A 30 -12.18 -6.41 21.69
C ALA A 30 -11.10 -7.37 21.16
N ALA A 31 -11.50 -8.58 20.77
CA ALA A 31 -10.68 -9.56 20.08
C ALA A 31 -11.27 -9.84 18.70
N VAL A 32 -10.50 -9.57 17.65
CA VAL A 32 -10.92 -9.75 16.25
C VAL A 32 -10.33 -11.04 15.66
N THR A 33 -11.21 -11.96 15.27
CA THR A 33 -10.82 -13.26 14.70
C THR A 33 -10.92 -13.33 13.18
N ASP A 34 -11.64 -12.40 12.55
CA ASP A 34 -11.69 -12.30 11.09
C ASP A 34 -10.37 -11.70 10.56
N VAL A 35 -9.69 -12.50 9.73
CA VAL A 35 -8.38 -12.15 9.16
C VAL A 35 -8.46 -10.92 8.23
N TYR A 36 -9.62 -10.64 7.65
CA TYR A 36 -9.83 -9.51 6.71
C TYR A 36 -10.33 -8.23 7.40
N ALA A 37 -10.65 -8.29 8.69
CA ALA A 37 -11.35 -7.20 9.37
C ALA A 37 -10.57 -5.87 9.30
N LEU A 38 -9.27 -5.86 9.66
CA LEU A 38 -8.47 -4.63 9.60
C LEU A 38 -8.29 -4.14 8.15
N GLN A 39 -8.13 -5.05 7.18
CA GLN A 39 -8.03 -4.69 5.77
C GLN A 39 -9.29 -3.95 5.29
N ASN A 40 -10.47 -4.52 5.52
CA ASN A 40 -11.73 -3.96 5.06
C ASN A 40 -12.06 -2.63 5.77
N GLN A 41 -11.74 -2.53 7.06
CA GLN A 41 -12.03 -1.35 7.87
C GLN A 41 -11.01 -0.24 7.59
N GLY A 42 -9.76 -0.60 7.36
CA GLY A 42 -8.70 0.26 6.82
C GLY A 42 -9.09 0.87 5.48
N HIS A 43 -9.55 0.03 4.55
CA HIS A 43 -10.04 0.45 3.24
C HIS A 43 -11.20 1.44 3.36
N THR A 44 -12.20 1.11 4.17
CA THR A 44 -13.37 1.96 4.41
C THR A 44 -12.96 3.34 4.94
N ALA A 45 -12.07 3.39 5.94
CA ALA A 45 -11.58 4.66 6.48
C ALA A 45 -10.79 5.47 5.45
N TYR A 46 -9.92 4.82 4.66
CA TYR A 46 -9.14 5.44 3.60
C TYR A 46 -10.04 6.05 2.52
N VAL A 47 -11.01 5.29 2.02
CA VAL A 47 -11.99 5.76 1.03
C VAL A 47 -12.73 6.99 1.53
N LEU A 48 -13.20 6.98 2.78
CA LEU A 48 -13.89 8.13 3.38
C LEU A 48 -12.95 9.35 3.51
N ALA A 49 -11.71 9.15 3.95
CA ALA A 49 -10.71 10.22 4.03
C ALA A 49 -10.43 10.82 2.63
N MET A 50 -10.29 9.99 1.60
CA MET A 50 -10.08 10.45 0.22
C MET A 50 -11.31 11.18 -0.34
N LYS A 51 -12.54 10.75 -0.02
CA LYS A 51 -13.75 11.49 -0.39
C LYS A 51 -13.80 12.86 0.28
N TRP A 52 -13.37 12.97 1.53
CA TRP A 52 -13.22 14.26 2.19
C TRP A 52 -12.16 15.13 1.50
N VAL A 53 -10.97 14.59 1.22
CA VAL A 53 -9.90 15.34 0.52
C VAL A 53 -10.36 15.85 -0.85
N ALA A 54 -11.10 15.01 -1.59
CA ALA A 54 -11.58 15.33 -2.91
C ALA A 54 -12.66 16.44 -2.94
N SER A 55 -13.56 16.42 -1.96
CA SER A 55 -14.78 17.24 -1.96
C SER A 55 -14.77 18.41 -0.98
N GLY A 56 -13.99 18.32 0.10
CA GLY A 56 -14.09 19.19 1.27
C GLY A 56 -15.31 18.91 2.17
N ASP A 57 -16.14 17.91 1.85
CA ASP A 57 -17.36 17.63 2.61
C ASP A 57 -17.03 16.94 3.95
N MET A 58 -17.31 17.66 5.04
CA MET A 58 -17.07 17.23 6.41
C MET A 58 -17.88 16.02 6.85
N ALA A 59 -18.95 15.64 6.13
CA ALA A 59 -19.67 14.40 6.39
C ALA A 59 -18.78 13.17 6.18
N TYR A 60 -17.90 13.19 5.16
CA TYR A 60 -16.93 12.12 4.95
C TYR A 60 -15.84 12.11 6.01
N ALA A 61 -15.30 13.27 6.41
CA ALA A 61 -14.34 13.35 7.52
C ALA A 61 -14.94 12.82 8.83
N THR A 62 -16.20 13.14 9.10
CA THR A 62 -16.94 12.65 10.28
C THR A 62 -17.11 11.15 10.24
N ALA A 63 -17.47 10.58 9.08
CA ALA A 63 -17.56 9.13 8.91
C ALA A 63 -16.20 8.44 9.05
N ALA A 64 -15.12 8.99 8.48
CA ALA A 64 -13.77 8.46 8.63
C ALA A 64 -13.31 8.45 10.10
N LYS A 65 -13.53 9.55 10.85
CA LYS A 65 -13.29 9.61 12.30
C LYS A 65 -14.07 8.53 13.06
N ARG A 66 -15.34 8.31 12.72
CA ARG A 66 -16.16 7.25 13.33
C ARG A 66 -15.55 5.86 13.12
N MET A 67 -15.04 5.56 11.91
CA MET A 67 -14.36 4.30 11.63
C MET A 67 -13.07 4.17 12.46
N LEU A 68 -12.24 5.23 12.48
CA LEU A 68 -10.98 5.30 13.22
C LEU A 68 -11.19 5.11 14.73
N ASP A 69 -12.04 5.95 15.32
CA ASP A 69 -12.33 5.94 16.75
C ASP A 69 -13.00 4.63 17.18
N GLY A 70 -13.89 4.04 16.36
CA GLY A 70 -14.53 2.77 16.68
C GLY A 70 -13.53 1.64 16.89
N TRP A 71 -12.55 1.52 15.99
CA TRP A 71 -11.50 0.50 16.10
C TRP A 71 -10.50 0.81 17.21
N VAL A 72 -9.96 2.04 17.26
CA VAL A 72 -8.96 2.48 18.24
C VAL A 72 -9.49 2.40 19.67
N ASN A 73 -10.79 2.60 19.89
CA ASN A 73 -11.39 2.56 21.22
C ASN A 73 -11.76 1.15 21.69
N THR A 74 -11.89 0.18 20.79
CA THR A 74 -12.48 -1.12 21.11
C THR A 74 -11.51 -2.28 20.92
N VAL A 75 -10.78 -2.33 19.81
CA VAL A 75 -9.94 -3.48 19.45
C VAL A 75 -8.67 -3.47 20.29
N THR A 76 -8.43 -4.52 21.07
CA THR A 76 -7.22 -4.66 21.88
C THR A 76 -6.33 -5.80 21.41
N SER A 77 -6.88 -6.75 20.63
CA SER A 77 -6.15 -7.86 20.05
C SER A 77 -6.79 -8.35 18.75
N MET A 78 -5.98 -8.98 17.90
CA MET A 78 -6.41 -9.56 16.63
C MET A 78 -5.87 -11.00 16.52
N PRO A 79 -6.40 -11.99 17.26
CA PRO A 79 -5.91 -13.37 17.23
C PRO A 79 -6.04 -14.05 15.85
N GLY A 80 -6.92 -13.55 14.97
CA GLY A 80 -7.01 -14.01 13.58
C GLY A 80 -6.03 -13.32 12.62
N ALA A 81 -5.22 -12.37 13.09
CA ALA A 81 -4.36 -11.59 12.22
C ALA A 81 -3.38 -12.46 11.44
N THR A 82 -3.23 -12.15 10.16
CA THR A 82 -2.07 -12.58 9.35
C THR A 82 -1.24 -11.36 9.00
N THR A 83 0.06 -11.57 8.77
CA THR A 83 0.97 -10.51 8.35
C THR A 83 0.48 -9.78 7.10
N LEU A 84 0.04 -10.54 6.09
CA LEU A 84 -0.47 -9.99 4.83
C LEU A 84 -1.65 -9.05 5.05
N ARG A 85 -2.71 -9.56 5.68
CA ARG A 85 -3.97 -8.81 5.81
C ARG A 85 -3.83 -7.65 6.78
N THR A 86 -3.04 -7.84 7.84
CA THR A 86 -2.75 -6.77 8.81
C THR A 86 -1.88 -5.68 8.19
N GLY A 87 -0.87 -6.04 7.40
CA GLY A 87 0.01 -5.08 6.70
C GLY A 87 -0.77 -4.18 5.74
N ILE A 88 -1.60 -4.78 4.88
CA ILE A 88 -2.49 -4.06 3.96
C ILE A 88 -3.44 -3.13 4.72
N GLY A 89 -4.12 -3.66 5.74
CA GLY A 89 -5.08 -2.88 6.52
C GLY A 89 -4.44 -1.75 7.30
N ALA A 90 -3.29 -2.01 7.93
CA ALA A 90 -2.53 -1.00 8.66
C ALA A 90 -2.07 0.14 7.73
N ASN A 91 -1.62 -0.17 6.51
CA ASN A 91 -1.23 0.84 5.53
C ASN A 91 -2.38 1.82 5.26
N GLN A 92 -3.55 1.31 4.87
CA GLN A 92 -4.71 2.14 4.55
C GLN A 92 -5.28 2.86 5.78
N PHE A 93 -5.34 2.19 6.93
CA PHE A 93 -5.91 2.75 8.15
C PHE A 93 -5.02 3.86 8.74
N ALA A 94 -3.70 3.68 8.74
CA ALA A 94 -2.77 4.71 9.21
C ALA A 94 -2.71 5.91 8.25
N ASN A 95 -2.76 5.71 6.93
CA ASN A 95 -2.89 6.82 5.98
C ASN A 95 -4.20 7.60 6.17
N ALA A 96 -5.32 6.90 6.42
CA ALA A 96 -6.58 7.55 6.77
C ALA A 96 -6.46 8.38 8.05
N ALA A 97 -5.80 7.83 9.08
CA ALA A 97 -5.56 8.51 10.35
C ALA A 97 -4.69 9.77 10.17
N GLU A 98 -3.60 9.67 9.39
CA GLU A 98 -2.70 10.79 9.05
C GLU A 98 -3.46 11.92 8.34
N ILE A 99 -4.23 11.59 7.30
CA ILE A 99 -5.05 12.55 6.56
C ILE A 99 -6.05 13.23 7.48
N ILE A 100 -6.77 12.47 8.32
CA ILE A 100 -7.80 13.01 9.21
C ILE A 100 -7.20 13.84 10.37
N ALA A 101 -5.99 13.51 10.83
CA ALA A 101 -5.32 14.27 11.88
C ALA A 101 -4.74 15.59 11.34
N HIS A 102 -4.11 15.56 10.16
CA HIS A 102 -3.21 16.62 9.72
C HIS A 102 -3.62 17.28 8.38
N GLY A 103 -4.44 16.61 7.57
CA GLY A 103 -4.92 17.12 6.29
C GLY A 103 -5.61 18.48 6.41
N PHE A 104 -5.33 19.36 5.44
CA PHE A 104 -5.81 20.75 5.42
C PHE A 104 -5.59 21.49 6.75
N ASN A 105 -4.40 21.37 7.33
CA ASN A 105 -4.04 21.96 8.61
C ASN A 105 -4.99 21.55 9.75
N GLY A 106 -5.40 20.28 9.76
CA GLY A 106 -6.27 19.70 10.79
C GLY A 106 -7.74 20.08 10.67
N ALA A 107 -8.21 20.51 9.49
CA ALA A 107 -9.59 20.96 9.28
C ALA A 107 -10.65 19.88 9.57
N ALA A 108 -10.28 18.59 9.51
CA ALA A 108 -11.17 17.50 9.94
C ALA A 108 -11.53 17.58 11.43
N GLY A 109 -10.74 18.27 12.25
CA GLY A 109 -11.01 18.48 13.68
C GLY A 109 -11.06 17.16 14.47
N TRP A 110 -10.11 16.25 14.23
CA TRP A 110 -9.97 15.05 15.04
C TRP A 110 -9.33 15.43 16.39
N PRO A 111 -9.96 15.14 17.55
CA PRO A 111 -9.46 15.64 18.83
C PRO A 111 -8.03 15.13 19.12
N PRO A 112 -7.11 15.98 19.61
CA PRO A 112 -5.73 15.58 19.89
C PRO A 112 -5.60 14.36 20.82
N ALA A 113 -6.52 14.22 21.79
CA ALA A 113 -6.56 13.06 22.68
C ALA A 113 -6.87 11.75 21.93
N GLN A 114 -7.75 11.79 20.91
CA GLN A 114 -8.05 10.62 20.08
C GLN A 114 -6.90 10.32 19.12
N VAL A 115 -6.28 11.35 18.54
CA VAL A 115 -5.05 11.19 17.74
C VAL A 115 -3.97 10.48 18.57
N GLN A 116 -3.70 10.94 19.79
CA GLN A 116 -2.70 10.32 20.66
C GLN A 116 -3.05 8.88 21.04
N LYS A 117 -4.35 8.60 21.28
CA LYS A 117 -4.83 7.23 21.51
C LYS A 117 -4.62 6.35 20.29
N ALA A 118 -4.90 6.84 19.09
CA ALA A 118 -4.66 6.13 17.84
C ALA A 118 -3.18 5.84 17.63
N LYS A 119 -2.27 6.81 17.84
CA LYS A 119 -0.82 6.59 17.78
C LYS A 119 -0.38 5.46 18.73
N THR A 120 -0.91 5.47 19.95
CA THR A 120 -0.62 4.44 20.96
C THR A 120 -1.17 3.06 20.53
N TRP A 121 -2.38 3.03 19.98
CA TRP A 121 -3.01 1.81 19.48
C TRP A 121 -2.22 1.18 18.33
N PHE A 122 -1.80 1.97 17.34
CA PHE A 122 -0.94 1.48 16.26
C PHE A 122 0.39 0.91 16.79
N LYS A 123 1.03 1.58 17.76
CA LYS A 123 2.29 1.08 18.36
C LYS A 123 2.11 -0.22 19.15
N ASN A 124 1.00 -0.39 19.86
CA ASN A 124 0.86 -1.47 20.84
C ASN A 124 0.01 -2.64 20.35
N VAL A 125 -0.89 -2.43 19.38
CA VAL A 125 -1.81 -3.46 18.87
C VAL A 125 -1.44 -3.88 17.45
N VAL A 126 -1.10 -2.93 16.58
CA VAL A 126 -0.82 -3.22 15.16
C VAL A 126 0.64 -3.59 14.94
N TRP A 127 1.59 -2.77 15.41
CA TRP A 127 3.02 -2.98 15.17
C TRP A 127 3.52 -4.37 15.57
N PRO A 128 3.13 -4.97 16.72
CA PRO A 128 3.59 -6.31 17.09
C PRO A 128 3.22 -7.42 16.09
N LEU A 129 2.17 -7.22 15.27
CA LEU A 129 1.68 -8.20 14.32
C LEU A 129 2.42 -8.19 12.98
N ILE A 130 3.12 -7.08 12.65
CA ILE A 130 3.74 -6.87 11.34
C ILE A 130 5.22 -6.44 11.42
N GLY A 131 5.64 -5.83 12.53
CA GLY A 131 6.97 -5.22 12.71
C GLY A 131 7.83 -5.88 13.79
N GLN A 132 7.50 -7.11 14.22
CA GLN A 132 8.31 -7.90 15.16
C GLN A 132 8.62 -9.30 14.61
N ALA A 133 9.66 -9.94 15.15
CA ALA A 133 10.36 -11.13 14.65
C ALA A 133 9.54 -12.43 14.43
N ASN A 134 8.24 -12.45 14.71
CA ASN A 134 7.45 -13.69 14.79
C ASN A 134 6.39 -13.83 13.68
N ALA A 135 6.73 -13.60 12.41
CA ALA A 135 5.72 -13.76 11.35
C ALA A 135 6.27 -14.02 9.94
N GLN A 136 5.44 -14.67 9.13
CA GLN A 136 5.59 -15.00 7.69
C GLN A 136 5.77 -13.71 6.86
N ARG A 137 7.02 -13.26 6.71
CA ARG A 137 7.38 -11.94 6.16
C ARG A 137 8.25 -12.01 4.89
N SER A 138 8.21 -13.11 4.16
CA SER A 138 8.77 -13.18 2.80
C SER A 138 7.76 -12.83 1.72
N SER A 139 8.26 -12.54 0.52
CA SER A 139 7.45 -12.26 -0.66
C SER A 139 6.42 -11.14 -0.44
N ASN A 140 5.25 -11.19 -1.09
CA ASN A 140 4.25 -10.13 -0.94
C ASN A 140 3.73 -9.98 0.50
N TRP A 141 3.71 -11.04 1.32
CA TRP A 141 3.37 -10.96 2.75
C TRP A 141 4.32 -9.99 3.47
N GLY A 142 5.63 -10.14 3.23
CA GLY A 142 6.63 -9.23 3.75
C GLY A 142 6.50 -7.80 3.25
N THR A 143 6.34 -7.60 1.94
CA THR A 143 6.21 -6.25 1.38
C THR A 143 4.98 -5.52 1.92
N SER A 144 3.85 -6.21 2.09
CA SER A 144 2.64 -5.64 2.69
C SER A 144 2.86 -5.26 4.17
N ALA A 145 3.59 -6.09 4.92
CA ALA A 145 3.99 -5.78 6.29
C ALA A 145 4.87 -4.53 6.33
N MET A 146 5.81 -4.37 5.39
CA MET A 146 6.63 -3.17 5.28
C MET A 146 5.78 -1.92 5.01
N ALA A 147 4.79 -2.00 4.12
CA ALA A 147 3.87 -0.88 3.86
C ALA A 147 3.10 -0.49 5.14
N GLY A 148 2.53 -1.46 5.84
CA GLY A 148 1.85 -1.23 7.12
C GLY A 148 2.78 -0.68 8.21
N CYS A 149 4.02 -1.16 8.28
CA CYS A 149 5.04 -0.65 9.21
C CYS A 149 5.40 0.80 8.90
N MET A 150 5.65 1.15 7.63
CA MET A 150 6.00 2.51 7.22
C MET A 150 4.87 3.49 7.59
N ALA A 151 3.64 3.16 7.23
CA ALA A 151 2.47 4.00 7.54
C ALA A 151 2.27 4.16 9.05
N THR A 152 2.41 3.08 9.81
CA THR A 152 2.34 3.09 11.28
C THR A 152 3.44 3.96 11.89
N ALA A 153 4.67 3.84 11.41
CA ALA A 153 5.82 4.58 11.93
C ALA A 153 5.67 6.09 11.72
N ILE A 154 5.20 6.49 10.52
CA ILE A 154 4.94 7.89 10.18
C ILE A 154 3.83 8.45 11.07
N PHE A 155 2.64 7.85 11.07
CA PHE A 155 1.51 8.36 11.84
C PHE A 155 1.83 8.44 13.34
N ALA A 156 2.61 7.48 13.85
CA ALA A 156 2.95 7.41 15.27
C ALA A 156 4.21 8.20 15.66
N ASP A 157 4.75 9.04 14.76
CA ASP A 157 5.97 9.84 14.93
C ASP A 157 7.15 9.04 15.49
N ASP A 158 7.41 7.86 14.95
CA ASP A 158 8.38 6.91 15.49
C ASP A 158 9.55 6.69 14.53
N LEU A 159 10.59 7.54 14.67
CA LEU A 159 11.76 7.53 13.78
C LEU A 159 12.53 6.20 13.83
N THR A 160 12.56 5.52 14.97
CA THR A 160 13.21 4.21 15.11
C THR A 160 12.50 3.17 14.25
N LYS A 161 11.16 3.13 14.31
CA LYS A 161 10.35 2.24 13.48
C LYS A 161 10.45 2.60 11.99
N PHE A 162 10.49 3.89 11.67
CA PHE A 162 10.68 4.37 10.29
C PHE A 162 12.01 3.85 9.72
N ASN A 163 13.12 4.06 10.45
CA ASN A 163 14.45 3.60 10.03
C ASN A 163 14.53 2.07 9.94
N TYR A 164 13.88 1.36 10.85
CA TYR A 164 13.73 -0.10 10.76
C TYR A 164 13.05 -0.51 9.45
N THR A 165 11.95 0.14 9.06
CA THR A 165 11.27 -0.16 7.79
C THR A 165 12.08 0.25 6.56
N VAL A 166 12.83 1.36 6.60
CA VAL A 166 13.79 1.73 5.54
C VAL A 166 14.86 0.66 5.36
N ASN A 167 15.37 0.09 6.46
CA ASN A 167 16.33 -1.01 6.39
C ASN A 167 15.67 -2.28 5.82
N ALA A 168 14.45 -2.60 6.25
CA ALA A 168 13.68 -3.72 5.71
C ALA A 168 13.43 -3.58 4.21
N PHE A 169 13.11 -2.39 3.72
CA PHE A 169 12.96 -2.13 2.30
C PHE A 169 14.24 -2.49 1.51
N LYS A 170 15.42 -2.20 2.05
CA LYS A 170 16.70 -2.47 1.38
C LYS A 170 17.11 -3.94 1.43
N ASN A 171 16.88 -4.58 2.58
CA ASN A 171 17.56 -5.81 2.97
C ASN A 171 16.62 -6.96 3.37
N GLY A 172 15.31 -6.72 3.41
CA GLY A 172 14.33 -7.61 4.05
C GLY A 172 14.33 -7.50 5.56
N PHE A 173 13.45 -8.25 6.21
CA PHE A 173 13.37 -8.33 7.67
C PHE A 173 14.49 -9.22 8.22
N THR A 174 15.62 -8.60 8.56
CA THR A 174 16.81 -9.30 9.07
C THR A 174 16.67 -9.84 10.50
N ASP A 175 15.56 -9.54 11.17
CA ASP A 175 15.23 -10.02 12.52
C ASP A 175 14.38 -11.29 12.51
N ALA A 176 14.08 -11.86 11.35
CA ALA A 176 13.42 -13.15 11.21
C ALA A 176 14.19 -14.10 10.28
N GLN A 177 13.93 -15.40 10.44
CA GLN A 177 14.40 -16.43 9.51
C GLN A 177 13.62 -16.39 8.18
N ASP A 178 12.36 -15.94 8.21
CA ASP A 178 11.46 -15.76 7.08
C ASP A 178 11.13 -14.26 6.97
N GLY A 179 11.89 -13.56 6.13
CA GLY A 179 11.88 -12.11 6.00
C GLY A 179 12.34 -11.59 4.63
N CYS A 180 12.40 -12.46 3.62
CA CYS A 180 12.96 -12.18 2.30
C CYS A 180 11.96 -11.41 1.44
N SER A 181 11.86 -10.11 1.68
CA SER A 181 10.92 -9.23 0.99
C SER A 181 11.52 -7.88 0.64
N GLY A 182 12.80 -7.63 0.97
CA GLY A 182 13.48 -6.41 0.58
C GLY A 182 13.53 -6.26 -0.94
N VAL A 183 13.65 -5.03 -1.43
CA VAL A 183 13.59 -4.71 -2.87
C VAL A 183 14.57 -5.54 -3.71
N THR A 184 15.76 -5.84 -3.17
CA THR A 184 16.79 -6.65 -3.83
C THR A 184 16.54 -8.15 -3.78
N GLN A 185 15.74 -8.60 -2.81
CA GLN A 185 15.33 -10.00 -2.64
C GLN A 185 14.04 -10.30 -3.41
N TYR A 186 13.14 -9.33 -3.50
CA TYR A 186 11.84 -9.47 -4.15
C TYR A 186 11.92 -9.23 -5.67
N ILE A 187 12.83 -8.37 -6.15
CA ILE A 187 12.97 -8.01 -7.56
C ILE A 187 14.35 -8.42 -8.07
N CYS A 188 14.36 -9.25 -9.11
CA CYS A 188 15.57 -9.72 -9.79
C CYS A 188 16.35 -8.56 -10.41
N GLU A 189 17.68 -8.58 -10.26
CA GLU A 189 18.55 -7.55 -10.82
C GLU A 189 18.58 -7.58 -12.34
N GLU A 190 18.71 -8.77 -12.89
CA GLU A 190 18.98 -8.97 -14.30
C GLU A 190 17.74 -8.77 -15.16
N SER A 191 16.57 -9.20 -14.68
CA SER A 191 15.32 -9.15 -15.44
C SER A 191 14.34 -8.08 -14.97
N GLY A 192 14.37 -7.68 -13.70
CA GLY A 192 13.30 -6.90 -13.08
C GLY A 192 12.06 -7.73 -12.69
N GLN A 193 12.07 -9.06 -12.86
CA GLN A 193 10.94 -9.89 -12.42
C GLN A 193 10.81 -9.88 -10.90
N ALA A 194 9.57 -9.88 -10.39
CA ALA A 194 9.30 -10.17 -8.98
C ALA A 194 9.42 -11.68 -8.69
N THR A 195 9.72 -12.06 -7.44
CA THR A 195 9.81 -13.48 -7.05
C THR A 195 8.53 -14.26 -7.36
N GLU A 196 7.36 -13.62 -7.26
CA GLU A 196 6.05 -14.24 -7.55
C GLU A 196 5.61 -14.14 -9.02
N ALA A 197 6.44 -13.66 -9.93
CA ALA A 197 6.08 -13.52 -11.35
C ALA A 197 5.72 -14.85 -12.04
N GLY A 198 6.27 -15.97 -11.55
CA GLY A 198 5.93 -17.31 -12.02
C GLY A 198 4.61 -17.87 -11.46
N ARG A 199 4.01 -17.22 -10.46
CA ARG A 199 2.74 -17.61 -9.85
C ARG A 199 1.54 -17.08 -10.64
N ASP A 200 1.36 -15.76 -10.59
CA ASP A 200 0.34 -15.00 -11.30
C ASP A 200 0.63 -13.49 -11.20
N GLN A 201 -0.01 -12.71 -12.06
CA GLN A 201 0.20 -11.27 -12.12
C GLN A 201 -0.42 -10.50 -10.96
N GLY A 202 -1.42 -11.06 -10.26
CA GLY A 202 -2.02 -10.41 -9.10
C GLY A 202 -1.03 -10.33 -7.94
N HIS A 203 -0.37 -11.44 -7.61
CA HIS A 203 0.60 -11.52 -6.52
C HIS A 203 1.88 -10.75 -6.83
N ALA A 204 2.40 -10.89 -8.05
CA ALA A 204 3.60 -10.16 -8.48
C ALA A 204 3.39 -8.64 -8.48
N GLN A 205 2.24 -8.17 -8.97
CA GLN A 205 1.87 -6.76 -8.86
C GLN A 205 1.65 -6.36 -7.40
N GLY A 206 1.02 -7.21 -6.60
CA GLY A 206 0.74 -6.93 -5.19
C GLY A 206 2.00 -6.63 -4.39
N GLY A 207 3.00 -7.52 -4.42
CA GLY A 207 4.23 -7.29 -3.65
C GLY A 207 5.06 -6.12 -4.17
N THR A 208 5.09 -5.90 -5.49
CA THR A 208 5.78 -4.74 -6.08
C THR A 208 5.07 -3.44 -5.72
N ALA A 209 3.73 -3.44 -5.71
CA ALA A 209 2.91 -2.29 -5.33
C ALA A 209 3.21 -1.86 -3.89
N HIS A 210 3.31 -2.81 -2.95
CA HIS A 210 3.65 -2.47 -1.57
C HIS A 210 5.05 -1.86 -1.41
N LEU A 211 6.02 -2.25 -2.23
CA LEU A 211 7.32 -1.57 -2.26
C LEU A 211 7.20 -0.13 -2.78
N VAL A 212 6.36 0.11 -3.80
CA VAL A 212 6.06 1.47 -4.30
C VAL A 212 5.36 2.31 -3.23
N GLU A 213 4.40 1.74 -2.49
CA GLU A 213 3.72 2.39 -1.37
C GLU A 213 4.73 2.83 -0.29
N VAL A 214 5.66 1.95 0.11
CA VAL A 214 6.74 2.28 1.05
C VAL A 214 7.63 3.40 0.51
N ALA A 215 8.03 3.33 -0.77
CA ALA A 215 8.89 4.33 -1.38
C ALA A 215 8.20 5.71 -1.48
N MET A 216 6.91 5.74 -1.79
CA MET A 216 6.11 6.98 -1.83
C MET A 216 5.97 7.60 -0.45
N MET A 217 5.66 6.79 0.57
CA MET A 217 5.58 7.27 1.96
C MET A 217 6.93 7.81 2.45
N ALA A 218 8.03 7.10 2.18
CA ALA A 218 9.37 7.56 2.53
C ALA A 218 9.77 8.85 1.80
N TRP A 219 9.40 8.98 0.51
CA TRP A 219 9.64 10.19 -0.27
C TRP A 219 8.98 11.42 0.35
N ASN A 220 7.73 11.28 0.81
CA ASN A 220 7.02 12.35 1.51
C ASN A 220 7.68 12.76 2.83
N GLN A 221 8.52 11.90 3.41
CA GLN A 221 9.34 12.17 4.59
C GLN A 221 10.78 12.61 4.24
N GLY A 222 11.08 12.89 2.98
CA GLY A 222 12.40 13.33 2.52
C GLY A 222 13.43 12.20 2.34
N THR A 223 13.02 10.93 2.35
CA THR A 223 13.90 9.78 2.13
C THR A 223 13.67 9.17 0.75
N ASN A 224 14.67 9.24 -0.13
CA ASN A 224 14.59 8.66 -1.46
C ASN A 224 14.89 7.15 -1.44
N LEU A 225 13.85 6.33 -1.57
CA LEU A 225 13.98 4.87 -1.75
C LEU A 225 13.90 4.44 -3.22
N VAL A 226 13.50 5.33 -4.13
CA VAL A 226 13.33 5.02 -5.56
C VAL A 226 14.66 4.60 -6.17
N THR A 227 15.76 5.27 -5.82
CA THR A 227 17.08 5.04 -6.42
C THR A 227 17.88 3.91 -5.79
N VAL A 228 17.34 3.24 -4.78
CA VAL A 228 18.00 2.11 -4.11
C VAL A 228 18.26 0.98 -5.11
N ALA A 229 19.46 0.39 -5.03
CA ALA A 229 19.89 -0.75 -5.84
C ALA A 229 19.69 -0.55 -7.35
N ASN A 230 20.14 0.61 -7.86
CA ASN A 230 20.03 1.02 -9.26
C ASN A 230 18.57 1.09 -9.75
N ASN A 231 17.74 1.84 -9.01
CA ASN A 231 16.32 2.01 -9.31
C ASN A 231 15.51 0.69 -9.28
N ARG A 232 15.83 -0.23 -8.36
CA ARG A 232 15.29 -1.60 -8.38
C ARG A 232 13.76 -1.66 -8.35
N VAL A 233 13.12 -0.80 -7.56
CA VAL A 233 11.65 -0.73 -7.49
C VAL A 233 11.04 -0.26 -8.83
N VAL A 234 11.73 0.62 -9.55
CA VAL A 234 11.31 1.08 -10.89
C VAL A 234 11.44 -0.06 -11.88
N ALA A 235 12.56 -0.81 -11.85
CA ALA A 235 12.75 -1.98 -12.71
C ALA A 235 11.64 -3.02 -12.54
N GLY A 236 11.25 -3.31 -11.29
CA GLY A 236 10.14 -4.23 -10.99
C GLY A 236 8.80 -3.76 -11.55
N MET A 237 8.49 -2.48 -11.36
CA MET A 237 7.25 -1.91 -11.83
C MET A 237 7.18 -1.81 -13.36
N GLU A 238 8.29 -1.41 -14.02
CA GLU A 238 8.41 -1.39 -15.48
C GLU A 238 8.30 -2.79 -16.09
N TYR A 239 8.88 -3.80 -15.45
CA TYR A 239 8.76 -5.20 -15.88
C TYR A 239 7.29 -5.64 -15.90
N LEU A 240 6.57 -5.40 -14.80
CA LEU A 240 5.16 -5.75 -14.67
C LEU A 240 4.29 -4.98 -15.66
N ALA A 241 4.52 -3.67 -15.79
CA ALA A 241 3.82 -2.82 -16.75
C ALA A 241 4.00 -3.37 -18.18
N LYS A 242 5.25 -3.61 -18.58
CA LYS A 242 5.60 -4.12 -19.91
C LYS A 242 4.91 -5.46 -20.20
N TYR A 243 5.00 -6.41 -19.27
CA TYR A 243 4.40 -7.73 -19.44
C TYR A 243 2.86 -7.68 -19.51
N ASN A 244 2.23 -6.89 -18.63
CA ASN A 244 0.78 -6.73 -18.60
C ASN A 244 0.24 -5.90 -19.77
N LEU A 245 1.06 -5.07 -20.42
CA LEU A 245 0.78 -4.45 -21.72
C LEU A 245 0.89 -5.44 -22.91
N ASN A 246 0.95 -6.74 -22.64
CA ASN A 246 1.09 -7.83 -23.62
C ASN A 246 2.43 -7.86 -24.38
N ASN A 247 3.48 -7.19 -23.89
CA ASN A 247 4.83 -7.35 -24.43
C ASN A 247 5.56 -8.52 -23.78
N ASP A 248 6.54 -9.08 -24.49
CA ASP A 248 7.41 -10.11 -23.92
C ASP A 248 8.49 -9.52 -23.00
N VAL A 249 8.87 -10.30 -21.99
CA VAL A 249 9.87 -9.95 -20.98
C VAL A 249 10.77 -11.15 -20.70
N PRO A 250 12.05 -10.94 -20.36
CA PRO A 250 12.94 -12.04 -19.98
C PRO A 250 12.52 -12.63 -18.63
N TYR A 251 12.59 -13.95 -18.48
CA TYR A 251 12.35 -14.61 -17.19
C TYR A 251 13.56 -15.47 -16.81
N ASN A 252 14.11 -15.21 -15.63
CA ASN A 252 15.19 -15.97 -15.02
C ASN A 252 14.58 -17.04 -14.10
N ALA A 253 14.59 -18.30 -14.56
CA ALA A 253 14.11 -19.44 -13.78
C ALA A 253 15.00 -19.79 -12.56
N ASN A 254 16.21 -19.23 -12.49
CA ASN A 254 17.12 -19.40 -11.36
C ASN A 254 16.96 -18.31 -10.29
N PHE A 255 16.18 -17.26 -10.57
CA PHE A 255 15.81 -16.28 -9.56
C PHE A 255 14.71 -16.85 -8.68
N ALA A 256 15.10 -17.34 -7.50
CA ALA A 256 14.21 -17.91 -6.52
C ALA A 256 14.02 -16.95 -5.34
N ASP A 257 12.91 -17.11 -4.62
CA ASP A 257 12.73 -16.51 -3.30
C ASP A 257 13.86 -16.96 -2.36
N PRO A 258 14.67 -16.04 -1.81
CA PRO A 258 15.80 -16.40 -0.96
C PRO A 258 15.41 -17.15 0.33
N CYS A 259 14.17 -17.01 0.78
CA CYS A 259 13.66 -17.71 1.97
C CYS A 259 12.97 -19.04 1.62
N ASN A 260 12.90 -19.40 0.34
CA ASN A 260 12.35 -20.66 -0.15
C ASN A 260 10.92 -20.95 0.36
N VAL A 261 10.06 -19.92 0.47
CA VAL A 261 8.66 -20.04 0.88
C VAL A 261 7.71 -20.40 -0.28
N HIS A 262 8.25 -20.48 -1.50
CA HIS A 262 7.51 -20.78 -2.72
C HIS A 262 8.18 -21.90 -3.54
N PRO A 263 7.40 -22.63 -4.37
CA PRO A 263 7.98 -23.56 -5.33
C PRO A 263 8.78 -22.82 -6.41
N VAL A 264 9.74 -23.51 -7.02
CA VAL A 264 10.48 -22.98 -8.17
C VAL A 264 9.57 -22.93 -9.39
N TRP A 265 9.36 -21.74 -9.95
CA TRP A 265 8.65 -21.54 -11.21
C TRP A 265 9.63 -21.41 -12.37
N THR A 266 9.44 -22.21 -13.42
CA THR A 266 10.35 -22.26 -14.58
C THR A 266 9.98 -21.29 -15.69
N THR A 267 8.78 -20.68 -15.64
CA THR A 267 8.29 -19.71 -16.62
C THR A 267 7.48 -18.61 -15.94
N ILE A 268 7.36 -17.45 -16.58
CA ILE A 268 6.43 -16.41 -16.15
C ILE A 268 4.98 -16.87 -16.34
N SER A 269 4.12 -16.57 -15.36
CA SER A 269 2.71 -16.95 -15.43
C SER A 269 1.89 -15.96 -16.28
N PRO A 270 1.05 -16.45 -17.22
CA PRO A 270 0.08 -15.61 -17.93
C PRO A 270 -1.18 -15.34 -17.11
N ALA A 271 -1.37 -15.98 -15.95
CA ALA A 271 -2.57 -15.81 -15.14
C ALA A 271 -2.71 -14.35 -14.67
N GLY A 272 -3.83 -13.71 -15.05
CA GLY A 272 -4.09 -12.30 -14.75
C GLY A 272 -3.38 -11.30 -15.66
N ARG A 273 -2.66 -11.75 -16.70
CA ARG A 273 -1.97 -10.84 -17.66
C ARG A 273 -2.98 -9.89 -18.32
N GLY A 274 -2.65 -8.61 -18.35
CA GLY A 274 -3.52 -7.56 -18.88
C GLY A 274 -4.44 -6.91 -17.84
N SER A 275 -4.45 -7.43 -16.60
CA SER A 275 -5.18 -6.82 -15.49
C SER A 275 -4.23 -5.96 -14.66
N PHE A 276 -4.47 -4.65 -14.62
CA PHE A 276 -3.62 -3.70 -13.91
C PHE A 276 -4.11 -3.47 -12.48
N SER A 277 -3.19 -3.59 -11.51
CA SER A 277 -3.44 -3.17 -10.12
C SER A 277 -3.54 -1.65 -9.97
N GLN A 278 -4.18 -1.20 -8.89
CA GLN A 278 -4.40 0.20 -8.54
C GLN A 278 -3.14 0.83 -7.89
N VAL A 279 -2.01 0.80 -8.59
CA VAL A 279 -0.74 1.40 -8.14
C VAL A 279 -0.01 2.20 -9.22
N TYR A 280 -0.37 2.08 -10.50
CA TYR A 280 0.41 2.68 -11.57
C TYR A 280 0.34 4.20 -11.58
N GLU A 281 -0.76 4.82 -11.13
CA GLU A 281 -0.79 6.28 -10.92
C GLU A 281 0.23 6.72 -9.85
N MET A 282 0.28 5.99 -8.72
CA MET A 282 1.21 6.28 -7.63
C MET A 282 2.67 6.12 -8.09
N GLY A 283 2.99 5.00 -8.73
CA GLY A 283 4.33 4.74 -9.27
C GLY A 283 4.74 5.77 -10.31
N ASN A 284 3.87 6.07 -11.28
CA ASN A 284 4.12 7.11 -12.28
C ASN A 284 4.41 8.47 -11.63
N LYS A 285 3.64 8.87 -10.63
CA LYS A 285 3.88 10.12 -9.90
C LYS A 285 5.23 10.11 -9.18
N LEU A 286 5.51 9.06 -8.41
CA LEU A 286 6.74 8.92 -7.64
C LEU A 286 7.98 8.93 -8.55
N PHE A 287 7.95 8.20 -9.67
CA PHE A 287 9.09 8.10 -10.57
C PHE A 287 9.33 9.40 -11.35
N ASN A 288 8.28 10.16 -11.66
CA ASN A 288 8.42 11.52 -12.18
C ASN A 288 9.08 12.46 -11.16
N LEU A 289 8.68 12.41 -9.88
CA LEU A 289 9.32 13.19 -8.81
C LEU A 289 10.80 12.83 -8.64
N ALA A 290 11.14 11.56 -8.82
CA ALA A 290 12.52 11.07 -8.77
C ALA A 290 13.32 11.27 -10.07
N ALA A 291 12.71 11.82 -11.12
CA ALA A 291 13.30 11.98 -12.46
C ALA A 291 13.89 10.68 -13.03
N VAL A 292 13.27 9.52 -12.75
CA VAL A 292 13.68 8.22 -13.28
C VAL A 292 12.78 7.83 -14.46
N PRO A 293 13.31 7.42 -15.63
CA PRO A 293 12.49 6.96 -16.76
C PRO A 293 11.64 5.74 -16.43
N HIS A 294 10.36 5.76 -16.84
CA HIS A 294 9.38 4.70 -16.59
C HIS A 294 8.31 4.61 -17.71
N PRO A 295 8.73 4.41 -18.98
CA PRO A 295 7.84 4.50 -20.13
C PRO A 295 6.64 3.55 -20.09
N PHE A 296 6.81 2.31 -19.62
CA PHE A 296 5.72 1.33 -19.61
C PHE A 296 4.70 1.62 -18.51
N THR A 297 5.15 2.06 -17.34
CA THR A 297 4.29 2.55 -16.26
C THR A 297 3.45 3.73 -16.74
N THR A 298 4.06 4.70 -17.43
CA THR A 298 3.32 5.82 -18.05
C THR A 298 2.34 5.32 -19.11
N GLN A 299 2.69 4.31 -19.90
CA GLN A 299 1.80 3.72 -20.90
C GLN A 299 0.58 3.03 -20.25
N VAL A 300 0.74 2.32 -19.12
CA VAL A 300 -0.38 1.74 -18.37
C VAL A 300 -1.34 2.84 -17.91
N VAL A 301 -0.82 3.91 -17.30
CA VAL A 301 -1.65 5.01 -16.80
C VAL A 301 -2.45 5.69 -17.93
N ASN A 302 -1.90 5.75 -19.13
CA ASN A 302 -2.56 6.33 -20.30
C ASN A 302 -3.37 5.30 -21.12
N SER A 303 -3.44 4.04 -20.69
CA SER A 303 -4.16 3.00 -21.42
C SER A 303 -5.68 3.18 -21.30
N PRO A 304 -6.44 2.94 -22.39
CA PRO A 304 -7.90 3.02 -22.34
C PRO A 304 -8.50 2.13 -21.25
N GLY A 305 -9.40 2.68 -20.44
CA GLY A 305 -10.10 1.96 -19.38
C GLY A 305 -9.31 1.81 -18.06
N TYR A 306 -8.06 2.27 -18.00
CA TYR A 306 -7.33 2.34 -16.73
C TYR A 306 -7.86 3.47 -15.83
N GLN A 307 -8.17 4.62 -16.44
CA GLN A 307 -8.72 5.78 -15.73
C GLN A 307 -10.27 5.79 -15.74
N PRO A 308 -10.89 6.22 -14.63
CA PRO A 308 -10.25 6.53 -13.35
C PRO A 308 -9.73 5.28 -12.64
N GLU A 309 -8.56 5.40 -12.02
CA GLU A 309 -7.99 4.30 -11.23
C GLU A 309 -8.98 3.94 -10.12
N LYS A 310 -9.33 2.65 -10.06
CA LYS A 310 -10.31 2.12 -9.13
C LYS A 310 -9.75 2.06 -7.70
N THR A 311 -10.59 1.67 -6.76
CA THR A 311 -10.19 1.19 -5.44
C THR A 311 -10.19 -0.33 -5.41
N ASN A 312 -9.35 -0.93 -4.56
CA ASN A 312 -9.53 -2.30 -4.13
C ASN A 312 -9.12 -2.42 -2.65
N GLY A 313 -9.37 -3.59 -2.05
CA GLY A 313 -9.00 -3.82 -0.67
C GLY A 313 -7.49 -4.00 -0.45
N ASP A 314 -6.72 -4.35 -1.48
CA ASP A 314 -5.30 -4.75 -1.34
C ASP A 314 -4.32 -3.57 -1.46
N HIS A 315 -4.68 -2.50 -2.17
CA HIS A 315 -3.84 -1.33 -2.44
C HIS A 315 -4.59 0.00 -2.24
N PRO A 316 -3.92 1.04 -1.73
CA PRO A 316 -4.45 2.40 -1.78
C PRO A 316 -4.47 2.90 -3.23
N GLY A 317 -5.63 2.79 -3.89
CA GLY A 317 -5.88 3.31 -5.24
C GLY A 317 -6.22 4.81 -5.27
N LEU A 318 -7.00 5.23 -6.28
CA LEU A 318 -7.47 6.62 -6.48
C LEU A 318 -6.39 7.65 -6.86
N GLY A 319 -5.23 7.21 -7.34
CA GLY A 319 -4.14 8.07 -7.76
C GLY A 319 -4.53 9.05 -8.88
N THR A 320 -5.54 8.72 -9.71
CA THR A 320 -6.09 9.64 -10.71
C THR A 320 -6.64 10.94 -10.09
N LEU A 321 -7.08 10.92 -8.82
CA LEU A 321 -7.53 12.13 -8.11
C LEU A 321 -6.37 13.06 -7.70
N ALA A 322 -5.14 12.55 -7.70
CA ALA A 322 -3.93 13.23 -7.24
C ALA A 322 -2.90 13.47 -8.36
N ARG A 323 -3.32 13.25 -9.62
CA ARG A 323 -2.55 13.52 -10.84
C ARG A 323 -2.26 15.01 -11.01
#